data_AF-A0A8F4J835-F1
#
_entry.id   AF-A0A8F4J835-F1
#
_cell.length_a   1.000
_cell.length_b   1.000
_cell.length_c   1.000
_cell.angle_alpha   90.00
_cell.angle_beta   90.00
_cell.angle_gamma   90.00
#
_symmetry.space_group_name_H-M   'P 1'
#
loop_
_entity.id
_entity.type
_entity.pdbx_description
1 polymer ?
#
loop_
_entity_poly.entity_id
_entity_poly.type
_entity_poly.pdbx_seq_one_letter_code
_entity_poly.pdbx_strand_id
1 'polypeptide(L)'
;MKNRTRSLVATAVVALVAFGGVTAASAFGAGGETPVEQQPAPVDTRANGTSIPVQREFVSVAPCRIADTRSASAGKLQPGQPRLITVAGTSAFPAQGGHAGGCGVPSNAAAAVVSLTSTQAAGAGYLRAWAFGGSEPTATVLNWTKLGGGGITTGATVPINGGMDIKGFGKATDIVIDVTGYYVEPIAAVISSGGNLGSHSSTVTSASRDSLGAYTVNFSQNMEGCAIQVTAETSFYSGGSEIIGNHAAIYLRNVTAAGAYGDTNFSLTVTC
;
A
#
# COMPACT_ATOMS: atom_id res chain seq x y z
N MET A 1 -80.72 13.07 -3.77
CA MET A 1 -79.98 12.64 -2.56
C MET A 1 -79.27 11.32 -2.86
N LYS A 2 -77.94 11.25 -2.66
CA LYS A 2 -77.05 10.05 -2.65
C LYS A 2 -77.01 9.17 -3.92
N ASN A 3 -75.93 8.47 -4.30
CA ASN A 3 -74.47 8.60 -4.19
C ASN A 3 -73.88 7.42 -5.02
N ARG A 4 -72.74 7.64 -5.68
CA ARG A 4 -71.63 6.69 -6.00
C ARG A 4 -71.80 5.50 -6.98
N THR A 5 -71.24 5.71 -8.18
CA THR A 5 -70.12 5.01 -8.87
C THR A 5 -69.80 3.53 -8.61
N ARG A 6 -69.64 2.72 -9.70
CA ARG A 6 -68.34 2.12 -10.11
C ARG A 6 -68.38 1.29 -11.42
N SER A 7 -67.31 1.49 -12.21
CA SER A 7 -66.60 0.65 -13.19
C SER A 7 -67.32 -0.22 -14.21
N LEU A 8 -66.91 -0.09 -15.48
CA LEU A 8 -66.97 -1.16 -16.49
C LEU A 8 -65.73 -1.15 -17.40
N VAL A 9 -65.36 -2.37 -17.75
CA VAL A 9 -64.16 -2.90 -18.40
C VAL A 9 -64.29 -2.83 -19.92
N ALA A 10 -63.19 -2.70 -20.68
CA ALA A 10 -63.09 -3.29 -22.01
C ALA A 10 -61.63 -3.43 -22.47
N THR A 11 -61.33 -4.58 -23.06
CA THR A 11 -60.02 -5.08 -23.51
C THR A 11 -60.06 -5.29 -25.03
N ALA A 12 -58.89 -5.24 -25.68
CA ALA A 12 -58.53 -5.92 -26.96
C ALA A 12 -59.12 -5.34 -28.29
N VAL A 13 -58.54 -5.44 -29.49
CA VAL A 13 -57.27 -5.95 -30.08
C VAL A 13 -57.22 -5.50 -31.57
N VAL A 14 -56.07 -4.98 -32.04
CA VAL A 14 -55.31 -5.23 -33.31
C VAL A 14 -55.81 -4.90 -34.75
N ALA A 15 -54.84 -4.34 -35.51
CA ALA A 15 -54.50 -4.42 -36.96
C ALA A 15 -55.09 -3.46 -38.01
N LEU A 16 -54.21 -2.79 -38.78
CA LEU A 16 -53.88 -3.21 -40.16
C LEU A 16 -52.59 -2.53 -40.71
N VAL A 17 -51.95 -3.21 -41.66
CA VAL A 17 -50.64 -2.96 -42.31
C VAL A 17 -50.83 -2.34 -43.71
N ALA A 18 -49.88 -1.54 -44.21
CA ALA A 18 -49.62 -1.40 -45.66
C ALA A 18 -48.17 -1.00 -45.99
N PHE A 19 -47.62 -1.72 -46.98
CA PHE A 19 -46.30 -1.67 -47.65
C PHE A 19 -46.13 -0.36 -48.49
N GLY A 20 -44.97 0.11 -48.97
CA GLY A 20 -43.60 -0.38 -49.12
C GLY A 20 -42.89 0.53 -50.14
N GLY A 21 -41.55 0.59 -50.13
CA GLY A 21 -40.75 1.29 -51.13
C GLY A 21 -39.25 0.98 -50.98
N VAL A 22 -38.67 0.33 -51.98
CA VAL A 22 -37.30 -0.25 -52.00
C VAL A 22 -36.57 0.21 -53.26
N THR A 23 -35.28 0.56 -53.15
CA THR A 23 -34.20 0.39 -54.16
C THR A 23 -32.85 0.40 -53.40
N ALA A 24 -32.18 -0.74 -53.11
CA ALA A 24 -31.15 -1.48 -53.90
C ALA A 24 -29.93 -0.61 -54.31
N ALA A 25 -28.64 -0.95 -54.16
CA ALA A 25 -27.84 -2.14 -53.81
C ALA A 25 -26.46 -1.65 -53.26
N SER A 26 -25.58 -2.40 -52.58
CA SER A 26 -24.92 -3.65 -53.02
C SER A 26 -24.19 -4.39 -51.88
N ALA A 27 -24.33 -5.73 -51.90
CA ALA A 27 -23.38 -6.80 -51.59
C ALA A 27 -22.36 -6.66 -50.43
N PHE A 28 -22.53 -7.51 -49.41
CA PHE A 28 -21.40 -8.14 -48.71
C PHE A 28 -21.64 -9.65 -48.63
N GLY A 29 -20.61 -10.39 -49.03
CA GLY A 29 -20.63 -11.83 -49.22
C GLY A 29 -20.74 -12.62 -47.91
N ALA A 30 -21.30 -13.82 -48.03
CA ALA A 30 -21.28 -14.84 -47.01
C ALA A 30 -19.84 -15.33 -46.78
N GLY A 31 -19.22 -14.87 -45.70
CA GLY A 31 -18.11 -15.55 -45.04
C GLY A 31 -18.66 -16.23 -43.79
N GLY A 32 -18.63 -17.56 -43.75
CA GLY A 32 -19.07 -18.32 -42.58
C GLY A 32 -18.09 -18.11 -41.43
N GLU A 33 -18.57 -17.54 -40.34
CA GLU A 33 -17.88 -17.59 -39.05
C GLU A 33 -18.44 -18.79 -38.28
N THR A 34 -17.59 -19.78 -38.04
CA THR A 34 -17.84 -20.85 -37.07
C THR A 34 -18.14 -20.22 -35.71
N PRO A 35 -19.09 -20.73 -34.91
CA PRO A 35 -19.32 -20.24 -33.56
C PRO A 35 -17.99 -20.32 -32.80
N VAL A 36 -17.44 -19.16 -32.42
CA VAL A 36 -16.28 -19.11 -31.54
C VAL A 36 -16.76 -19.68 -30.22
N GLU A 37 -16.27 -20.88 -29.89
CA GLU A 37 -16.40 -21.43 -28.54
C GLU A 37 -15.84 -20.37 -27.59
N GLN A 38 -16.74 -19.76 -26.84
CA GLN A 38 -16.41 -18.67 -25.93
C GLN A 38 -15.60 -19.29 -24.80
N GLN A 39 -14.28 -19.28 -24.98
CA GLN A 39 -13.34 -19.79 -23.99
C GLN A 39 -13.72 -19.16 -22.65
N PRO A 40 -14.12 -19.96 -21.64
CA PRO A 40 -14.47 -19.40 -20.35
C PRO A 40 -13.27 -18.58 -19.88
N ALA A 41 -13.56 -17.39 -19.32
CA ALA A 41 -12.53 -16.51 -18.78
C ALA A 41 -11.55 -17.35 -17.95
N PRO A 42 -10.23 -17.08 -18.02
CA PRO A 42 -9.27 -17.81 -17.20
C PRO A 42 -9.77 -17.76 -15.76
N VAL A 43 -10.13 -18.91 -15.21
CA VAL A 43 -10.45 -19.00 -13.79
C VAL A 43 -9.16 -18.62 -13.09
N ASP A 44 -9.18 -17.51 -12.34
CA ASP A 44 -8.02 -17.09 -11.56
C ASP A 44 -7.74 -18.17 -10.50
N THR A 45 -6.77 -19.03 -10.78
CA THR A 45 -6.33 -20.09 -9.87
C THR A 45 -5.44 -19.57 -8.75
N ARG A 46 -5.23 -18.24 -8.62
CA ARG A 46 -4.53 -17.67 -7.46
C ARG A 46 -5.27 -17.87 -6.13
N ALA A 47 -6.52 -18.32 -6.16
CA ALA A 47 -7.29 -18.64 -4.95
C ALA A 47 -6.81 -19.90 -4.19
N ASN A 48 -5.70 -20.54 -4.60
CA ASN A 48 -5.07 -21.61 -3.83
C ASN A 48 -3.69 -21.24 -3.24
N GLY A 49 -3.37 -19.94 -3.17
CA GLY A 49 -2.13 -19.44 -2.58
C GLY A 49 -2.31 -19.01 -1.13
N THR A 50 -1.72 -19.76 -0.21
CA THR A 50 -1.41 -19.35 1.18
C THR A 50 -0.39 -18.18 1.26
N SER A 51 -0.15 -17.48 0.15
CA SER A 51 0.78 -16.37 0.04
C SER A 51 0.06 -15.04 0.16
N ILE A 52 0.28 -14.32 1.27
CA ILE A 52 -0.03 -12.90 1.36
C ILE A 52 0.93 -12.18 0.39
N PRO A 53 0.46 -11.47 -0.64
CA PRO A 53 1.34 -10.54 -1.34
C PRO A 53 1.78 -9.52 -0.28
N VAL A 54 3.08 -9.46 0.01
CA VAL A 54 3.67 -8.41 0.86
C VAL A 54 3.64 -7.07 0.10
N GLN A 55 2.44 -6.65 -0.29
CA GLN A 55 2.18 -5.34 -0.85
C GLN A 55 2.36 -4.35 0.29
N ARG A 56 3.29 -3.42 0.09
CA ARG A 56 3.51 -2.35 1.06
C ARG A 56 2.25 -1.49 1.13
N GLU A 57 1.84 -1.16 2.34
CA GLU A 57 0.72 -0.24 2.57
C GLU A 57 1.22 1.20 2.53
N PHE A 58 0.47 2.07 1.86
CA PHE A 58 0.76 3.50 1.85
C PHE A 58 0.06 4.17 3.02
N VAL A 59 0.82 4.87 3.86
CA VAL A 59 0.30 5.71 4.93
C VAL A 59 0.57 7.17 4.58
N SER A 60 -0.49 7.96 4.45
CA SER A 60 -0.39 9.39 4.18
C SER A 60 0.08 10.14 5.42
N VAL A 61 0.92 11.16 5.22
CA VAL A 61 1.39 12.07 6.27
C VAL A 61 1.01 13.49 5.87
N ALA A 62 0.56 14.30 6.83
CA ALA A 62 0.38 15.72 6.58
C ALA A 62 1.72 16.32 6.10
N PRO A 63 1.78 17.06 4.97
CA PRO A 63 3.05 17.49 4.37
C PRO A 63 4.00 18.09 5.41
N CYS A 64 5.15 17.44 5.59
CA CYS A 64 6.05 17.74 6.71
C CYS A 64 7.49 17.80 6.23
N ARG A 65 8.19 18.87 6.61
CA ARG A 65 9.57 19.09 6.20
C ARG A 65 10.54 18.22 6.99
N ILE A 66 11.22 17.32 6.31
CA ILE A 66 12.31 16.54 6.91
C ILE A 66 13.67 17.21 6.72
N ALA A 67 13.88 17.97 5.64
CA ALA A 67 15.16 18.66 5.43
C ALA A 67 15.00 20.01 4.71
N ASP A 68 15.82 20.98 5.10
CA ASP A 68 15.96 22.29 4.46
C ASP A 68 17.43 22.74 4.49
N THR A 69 18.16 22.51 3.40
CA THR A 69 19.59 22.84 3.38
C THR A 69 19.89 24.34 3.28
N ARG A 70 18.85 25.18 3.13
CA ARG A 70 19.01 26.64 3.19
C ARG A 70 19.33 27.09 4.61
N SER A 71 18.97 26.29 5.61
CA SER A 71 19.37 26.52 7.00
C SER A 71 20.90 26.48 7.11
N ALA A 72 21.48 27.38 7.90
CA ALA A 72 22.91 27.40 8.17
C ALA A 72 23.42 26.11 8.83
N SER A 73 22.59 25.44 9.64
CA SER A 73 22.93 24.17 10.29
C SER A 73 23.07 23.02 9.29
N ALA A 74 22.26 23.03 8.23
CA ALA A 74 22.23 21.98 7.23
C ALA A 74 23.22 22.29 6.10
N GLY A 75 23.26 23.51 5.59
CA GLY A 75 24.21 23.95 4.57
C GLY A 75 23.99 23.32 3.19
N LYS A 76 24.27 24.11 2.16
CA LYS A 76 24.07 23.79 0.73
C LYS A 76 24.64 22.42 0.33
N LEU A 77 23.90 21.66 -0.48
CA LEU A 77 24.37 20.37 -1.01
C LEU A 77 25.52 20.58 -2.00
N GLN A 78 26.70 20.07 -1.64
CA GLN A 78 27.87 20.05 -2.52
C GLN A 78 27.83 18.84 -3.46
N PRO A 79 28.30 18.97 -4.70
CA PRO A 79 28.30 17.86 -5.64
C PRO A 79 29.33 16.80 -5.27
N GLY A 80 29.07 15.55 -5.66
CA GLY A 80 30.06 14.47 -5.66
C GLY A 80 30.18 13.65 -4.38
N GLN A 81 29.57 14.07 -3.27
CA GLN A 81 29.53 13.29 -2.03
C GLN A 81 28.09 12.93 -1.63
N PRO A 82 27.83 11.68 -1.23
CA PRO A 82 26.54 11.31 -0.66
C PRO A 82 26.35 12.00 0.70
N ARG A 83 25.10 12.36 0.97
CA ARG A 83 24.66 12.94 2.22
C ARG A 83 23.48 12.15 2.74
N LEU A 84 23.59 11.64 3.96
CA LEU A 84 22.48 11.04 4.67
C LEU A 84 21.45 12.11 5.05
N ILE A 85 20.20 11.82 4.76
CA ILE A 85 19.01 12.52 5.23
C ILE A 85 18.23 11.57 6.12
N THR A 86 18.04 11.94 7.39
CA THR A 86 17.15 11.21 8.31
C THR A 86 15.71 11.39 7.86
N VAL A 87 14.95 10.29 7.80
CA VAL A 87 13.56 10.29 7.33
C VAL A 87 12.61 9.78 8.41
N ALA A 88 13.01 8.73 9.14
CA ALA A 88 12.22 8.09 10.18
C ALA A 88 12.70 8.42 11.60
N GLY A 89 11.80 8.24 12.56
CA GLY A 89 12.05 8.53 13.98
C GLY A 89 11.79 10.00 14.35
N THR A 90 12.38 10.44 15.47
CA THR A 90 12.05 11.72 16.11
C THR A 90 13.27 12.60 16.41
N SER A 91 14.46 12.21 15.96
CA SER A 91 15.72 12.90 16.26
C SER A 91 16.51 13.25 14.99
N ALA A 92 17.56 14.06 15.12
CA ALA A 92 18.43 14.54 14.03
C ALA A 92 17.82 15.52 13.00
N PHE A 93 16.49 15.65 12.92
CA PHE A 93 15.83 16.57 11.97
C PHE A 93 16.27 18.05 12.07
N PRO A 94 16.45 18.67 13.27
CA PRO A 94 16.91 20.07 13.34
C PRO A 94 18.26 20.33 12.67
N ALA A 95 19.19 19.37 12.74
CA ALA A 95 20.51 19.50 12.14
C ALA A 95 20.45 19.57 10.60
N GLN A 96 19.45 18.94 9.99
CA GLN A 96 19.18 18.97 8.56
C GLN A 96 18.11 20.00 8.16
N GLY A 97 17.70 20.90 9.07
CA GLY A 97 16.72 21.97 8.81
C GLY A 97 15.26 21.48 8.75
N GLY A 98 14.98 20.28 9.26
CA GLY A 98 13.64 19.69 9.34
C GLY A 98 12.88 20.00 10.62
N HIS A 99 11.65 19.50 10.69
CA HIS A 99 10.77 19.58 11.85
C HIS A 99 11.33 18.81 13.06
N ALA A 100 11.42 19.46 14.23
CA ALA A 100 12.21 18.95 15.35
C ALA A 100 11.76 17.59 15.90
N GLY A 101 10.47 17.27 15.84
CA GLY A 101 9.91 15.99 16.29
C GLY A 101 9.88 14.90 15.21
N GLY A 102 10.48 15.14 14.04
CA GLY A 102 10.28 14.31 12.86
C GLY A 102 8.89 14.50 12.24
N CYS A 103 8.54 13.61 11.32
CA CYS A 103 7.32 13.69 10.51
C CYS A 103 6.42 12.45 10.66
N GLY A 104 6.54 11.71 11.77
CA GLY A 104 5.70 10.53 12.03
C GLY A 104 5.98 9.32 11.12
N VAL A 105 7.12 9.30 10.44
CA VAL A 105 7.55 8.12 9.66
C VAL A 105 8.19 7.12 10.63
N PRO A 106 7.66 5.89 10.74
CA PRO A 106 8.17 4.88 11.66
C PRO A 106 9.48 4.28 11.13
N SER A 107 10.28 3.69 12.03
CA SER A 107 11.59 3.09 11.68
C SER A 107 11.50 1.90 10.72
N ASN A 108 10.35 1.20 10.70
CA ASN A 108 10.08 0.07 9.81
C ASN A 108 9.47 0.48 8.45
N ALA A 109 9.34 1.78 8.17
CA ALA A 109 8.96 2.24 6.84
C ALA A 109 10.03 1.84 5.81
N ALA A 110 9.60 1.25 4.70
CA ALA A 110 10.46 0.72 3.64
C ALA A 110 10.76 1.73 2.53
N ALA A 111 9.86 2.70 2.33
CA ALA A 111 10.08 3.82 1.40
C ALA A 111 9.33 5.06 1.88
N ALA A 112 9.83 6.24 1.51
CA ALA A 112 9.15 7.51 1.73
C ALA A 112 8.68 8.12 0.40
N VAL A 113 7.50 8.74 0.43
CA VAL A 113 6.97 9.55 -0.66
C VAL A 113 7.27 11.01 -0.36
N VAL A 114 8.16 11.59 -1.16
CA VAL A 114 8.76 12.90 -0.91
C VAL A 114 8.52 13.86 -2.07
N SER A 115 8.40 15.14 -1.71
CA SER A 115 8.61 16.27 -2.60
C SER A 115 10.06 16.72 -2.45
N LEU A 116 10.83 16.66 -3.52
CA LEU A 116 12.25 17.04 -3.58
C LEU A 116 12.40 18.31 -4.40
N THR A 117 12.83 19.39 -3.75
CA THR A 117 12.99 20.70 -4.38
C THR A 117 14.46 21.12 -4.40
N SER A 118 14.98 21.44 -5.59
CA SER A 118 16.26 22.13 -5.77
C SER A 118 16.03 23.63 -5.88
N THR A 119 16.72 24.43 -5.08
CA THR A 119 16.59 25.90 -5.05
C THR A 119 17.94 26.58 -4.86
N GLN A 120 18.03 27.85 -5.25
CA GLN A 120 19.29 28.62 -5.20
C GLN A 120 20.48 27.90 -5.86
N ALA A 121 20.19 27.18 -6.95
CA ALA A 121 21.18 26.41 -7.70
C ALA A 121 22.25 27.34 -8.30
N ALA A 122 23.52 26.98 -8.14
CA ALA A 122 24.64 27.71 -8.74
C ALA A 122 24.77 27.50 -10.27
N GLY A 123 24.03 26.54 -10.82
CA GLY A 123 24.02 26.15 -12.24
C GLY A 123 23.25 24.84 -12.43
N ALA A 124 23.43 24.20 -13.59
CA ALA A 124 22.78 22.92 -13.88
C ALA A 124 23.39 21.75 -13.11
N GLY A 125 22.55 20.75 -12.81
CA GLY A 125 22.91 19.55 -12.08
C GLY A 125 21.77 18.56 -11.97
N TYR A 126 22.02 17.45 -11.31
CA TYR A 126 21.03 16.41 -11.04
C TYR A 126 21.32 15.67 -9.73
N LEU A 127 20.32 15.02 -9.16
CA LEU A 127 20.37 14.35 -7.87
C LEU A 127 19.85 12.92 -7.98
N ARG A 128 20.55 12.05 -7.27
CA ARG A 128 20.14 10.67 -7.02
C ARG A 128 19.79 10.52 -5.55
N ALA A 129 18.82 9.66 -5.26
CA ALA A 129 18.42 9.31 -3.91
C ALA A 129 18.23 7.80 -3.79
N TRP A 130 18.65 7.21 -2.68
CA TRP A 130 18.53 5.76 -2.42
C TRP A 130 18.49 5.47 -0.91
N ALA A 131 18.16 4.23 -0.55
CA ALA A 131 18.13 3.83 0.86
C ALA A 131 19.51 3.97 1.50
N PHE A 132 19.54 4.50 2.73
CA PHE A 132 20.78 4.61 3.48
C PHE A 132 21.49 3.26 3.60
N GLY A 133 22.80 3.26 3.31
CA GLY A 133 23.63 2.04 3.31
C GLY A 133 23.46 1.14 2.08
N GLY A 134 22.60 1.52 1.12
CA GLY A 134 22.48 0.86 -0.18
C GLY A 134 23.56 1.31 -1.18
N SER A 135 23.63 0.62 -2.32
CA SER A 135 24.48 1.03 -3.43
C SER A 135 23.88 2.22 -4.19
N GLU A 136 24.74 3.17 -4.58
CA GLU A 136 24.32 4.32 -5.37
C GLU A 136 23.75 3.86 -6.72
N PRO A 137 22.50 4.22 -7.08
CA PRO A 137 21.90 3.86 -8.36
C PRO A 137 22.48 4.70 -9.50
N THR A 138 22.25 4.29 -10.74
CA THR A 138 22.56 5.12 -11.92
C THR A 138 21.41 6.07 -12.29
N ALA A 139 20.19 5.77 -11.84
CA ALA A 139 18.99 6.53 -12.12
C ALA A 139 18.97 7.90 -11.42
N THR A 140 18.44 8.91 -12.11
CA THR A 140 18.28 10.27 -11.60
C THR A 140 16.87 10.47 -11.06
N VAL A 141 16.76 11.16 -9.93
CA VAL A 141 15.48 11.50 -9.30
C VAL A 141 15.06 12.93 -9.67
N LEU A 142 15.98 13.89 -9.54
CA LEU A 142 15.71 15.31 -9.79
C LEU A 142 16.78 15.90 -10.70
N ASN A 143 16.37 16.67 -11.71
CA ASN A 143 17.25 17.49 -12.53
C ASN A 143 16.98 18.97 -12.22
N TRP A 144 18.02 19.81 -12.30
CA TRP A 144 17.84 21.26 -12.16
C TRP A 144 18.75 22.06 -13.09
N THR A 145 18.34 23.32 -13.27
CA THR A 145 19.14 24.40 -13.84
C THR A 145 19.10 25.62 -12.92
N LYS A 146 19.95 26.61 -13.17
CA LYS A 146 19.88 27.88 -12.46
C LYS A 146 18.65 28.64 -12.93
N LEU A 147 17.74 28.91 -12.00
CA LEU A 147 16.59 29.79 -12.22
C LEU A 147 16.86 31.14 -11.54
N GLY A 148 16.39 32.23 -12.16
CA GLY A 148 16.49 33.60 -11.63
C GLY A 148 15.57 33.90 -10.43
N GLY A 149 15.06 32.84 -9.78
CA GLY A 149 14.05 32.88 -8.72
C GLY A 149 13.21 31.60 -8.76
N GLY A 150 12.87 31.03 -7.59
CA GLY A 150 12.14 29.76 -7.47
C GLY A 150 13.01 28.50 -7.43
N GLY A 151 12.38 27.34 -7.29
CA GLY A 151 13.03 26.04 -7.25
C GLY A 151 12.35 25.02 -8.17
N ILE A 152 13.09 23.98 -8.56
CA ILE A 152 12.57 22.87 -9.38
C ILE A 152 12.22 21.73 -8.43
N THR A 153 10.98 21.28 -8.49
CA THR A 153 10.42 20.27 -7.58
C THR A 153 10.03 19.02 -8.36
N THR A 154 10.31 17.84 -7.79
CA THR A 154 9.75 16.57 -8.27
C THR A 154 9.15 15.79 -7.10
N GLY A 155 8.13 14.98 -7.38
CA GLY A 155 7.67 13.95 -6.46
C GLY A 155 8.46 12.66 -6.69
N ALA A 156 8.85 11.97 -5.62
CA ALA A 156 9.56 10.70 -5.71
C ALA A 156 9.17 9.74 -4.59
N THR A 157 9.14 8.44 -4.90
CA THR A 157 9.13 7.38 -3.90
C THR A 157 10.54 6.85 -3.78
N VAL A 158 11.16 7.02 -2.62
CA VAL A 158 12.57 6.64 -2.38
C VAL A 158 12.61 5.54 -1.32
N PRO A 159 13.24 4.38 -1.58
CA PRO A 159 13.50 3.38 -0.54
C PRO A 159 14.28 4.00 0.62
N ILE A 160 13.97 3.61 1.85
CA ILE A 160 14.64 4.12 3.05
C ILE A 160 15.06 2.99 3.98
N ASN A 161 16.06 3.27 4.80
CA ASN A 161 16.46 2.43 5.93
C ASN A 161 16.76 3.37 7.11
N GLY A 162 15.70 3.84 7.79
CA GLY A 162 15.76 4.96 8.74
C GLY A 162 16.03 6.33 8.10
N GLY A 163 16.73 6.36 6.97
CA GLY A 163 17.00 7.53 6.15
C GLY A 163 17.24 7.17 4.68
N MET A 164 17.54 8.20 3.90
CA MET A 164 17.97 8.08 2.50
C MET A 164 19.28 8.82 2.29
N ASP A 165 20.15 8.26 1.46
CA ASP A 165 21.30 9.00 0.94
C ASP A 165 20.88 9.80 -0.29
N ILE A 166 21.31 11.06 -0.36
CA ILE A 166 21.17 11.91 -1.54
C ILE A 166 22.55 12.32 -2.04
N LYS A 167 22.70 12.43 -3.36
CA LYS A 167 23.94 12.94 -3.96
C LYS A 167 23.65 13.81 -5.16
N GLY A 168 24.20 15.02 -5.11
CA GLY A 168 24.15 15.98 -6.21
C GLY A 168 25.32 15.82 -7.17
N PHE A 169 25.07 16.11 -8.43
CA PHE A 169 26.04 16.15 -9.52
C PHE A 169 25.92 17.48 -10.25
N GLY A 170 27.02 17.94 -10.86
CA GLY A 170 27.06 19.25 -11.52
C GLY A 170 27.29 20.38 -10.51
N LYS A 171 26.43 21.40 -10.50
CA LYS A 171 26.59 22.58 -9.62
C LYS A 171 25.80 22.44 -8.32
N ALA A 172 26.39 22.97 -7.24
CA ALA A 172 25.80 22.97 -5.90
C ALA A 172 24.42 23.65 -5.88
N THR A 173 23.53 23.15 -5.01
CA THR A 173 22.16 23.63 -4.88
C THR A 173 21.65 23.42 -3.46
N ASP A 174 20.69 24.24 -3.03
CA ASP A 174 19.96 23.92 -1.81
C ASP A 174 18.86 22.92 -2.12
N ILE A 175 18.64 21.98 -1.21
CA ILE A 175 17.60 20.96 -1.28
C ILE A 175 16.61 21.18 -0.14
N VAL A 176 15.32 21.15 -0.48
CA VAL A 176 14.21 21.09 0.47
C VAL A 176 13.49 19.77 0.24
N ILE A 177 13.23 19.03 1.31
CA ILE A 177 12.59 17.72 1.27
C ILE A 177 11.40 17.72 2.22
N ASP A 178 10.22 17.56 1.65
CA ASP A 178 8.97 17.40 2.39
C ASP A 178 8.44 15.97 2.19
N VAL A 179 8.06 15.29 3.27
CA VAL A 179 7.41 13.98 3.24
C VAL A 179 5.89 14.17 3.13
N THR A 180 5.25 13.34 2.31
CA THR A 180 3.77 13.32 2.13
C THR A 180 3.15 11.96 2.45
N GLY A 181 3.99 10.96 2.66
CA GLY A 181 3.59 9.64 3.10
C GLY A 181 4.75 8.67 3.06
N TYR A 182 4.50 7.42 3.44
CA TYR A 182 5.49 6.35 3.42
C TYR A 182 4.82 5.02 3.10
N TYR A 183 5.65 4.06 2.70
CA TYR A 183 5.26 2.68 2.48
C TYR A 183 5.81 1.82 3.61
N VAL A 184 4.97 1.03 4.27
CA VAL A 184 5.34 0.12 5.36
C VAL A 184 4.99 -1.32 4.99
N GLU A 185 5.71 -2.32 5.52
CA GLU A 185 5.20 -3.69 5.45
C GLU A 185 3.96 -3.80 6.34
N PRO A 186 2.82 -4.30 5.83
CA PRO A 186 1.78 -4.75 6.73
C PRO A 186 2.35 -5.88 7.59
N ILE A 187 2.12 -5.81 8.90
CA ILE A 187 2.53 -6.87 9.81
C ILE A 187 1.48 -7.96 9.72
N ALA A 188 1.76 -8.97 8.91
CA ALA A 188 0.81 -10.04 8.63
C ALA A 188 1.49 -11.42 8.68
N ALA A 189 0.70 -12.45 8.97
CA ALA A 189 1.14 -13.85 8.90
C ALA A 189 -0.03 -14.78 8.61
N VAL A 190 0.27 -15.90 7.94
CA VAL A 190 -0.62 -17.07 7.84
C VAL A 190 -0.10 -18.13 8.80
N ILE A 191 -0.98 -18.70 9.60
CA ILE A 191 -0.67 -19.71 10.62
C ILE A 191 -1.55 -20.93 10.33
N SER A 192 -0.90 -22.09 10.25
CA SER A 192 -1.60 -23.36 10.10
C SER A 192 -2.31 -23.77 11.39
N SER A 193 -3.30 -24.65 11.29
CA SER A 193 -4.00 -25.23 12.45
C SER A 193 -3.04 -25.90 13.46
N GLY A 194 -1.90 -26.42 12.99
CA GLY A 194 -0.83 -26.99 13.82
C GLY A 194 0.12 -25.96 14.47
N GLY A 195 -0.10 -24.67 14.24
CA GLY A 195 0.71 -23.59 14.81
C GLY A 195 1.97 -23.23 14.01
N ASN A 196 2.18 -23.81 12.82
CA ASN A 196 3.33 -23.47 11.99
C ASN A 196 3.08 -22.17 11.19
N LEU A 197 4.11 -21.32 11.09
CA LEU A 197 4.09 -20.14 10.21
C LEU A 197 4.12 -20.56 8.73
N GLY A 198 3.17 -20.04 7.97
CA GLY A 198 3.18 -19.97 6.51
C GLY A 198 3.83 -18.67 6.02
N SER A 199 3.26 -18.04 4.99
CA SER A 199 3.74 -16.73 4.53
C SER A 199 3.54 -15.65 5.59
N HIS A 200 4.57 -14.85 5.86
CA HIS A 200 4.56 -13.83 6.91
C HIS A 200 5.49 -12.66 6.57
N SER A 201 5.21 -11.51 7.18
CA SER A 201 6.07 -10.32 7.18
C SER A 201 7.34 -10.54 7.99
N SER A 202 8.40 -9.81 7.68
CA SER A 202 9.68 -9.88 8.40
C SER A 202 9.59 -9.56 9.90
N THR A 203 8.50 -8.94 10.35
CA THR A 203 8.25 -8.62 11.77
C THR A 203 7.76 -9.83 12.57
N VAL A 204 7.13 -10.82 11.92
CA VAL A 204 6.67 -12.04 12.59
C VAL A 204 7.80 -13.08 12.56
N THR A 205 8.23 -13.54 13.73
CA THR A 205 9.44 -14.38 13.86
C THR A 205 9.13 -15.86 14.06
N SER A 206 8.06 -16.18 14.79
CA SER A 206 7.61 -17.56 14.98
C SER A 206 6.12 -17.62 15.34
N ALA A 207 5.53 -18.78 15.17
CA ALA A 207 4.22 -19.12 15.73
C ALA A 207 4.28 -20.53 16.31
N SER A 208 3.45 -20.78 17.32
CA SER A 208 3.27 -22.08 17.93
C SER A 208 1.82 -22.30 18.34
N ARG A 209 1.43 -23.56 18.42
CA ARG A 209 0.17 -23.99 19.02
C ARG A 209 0.46 -24.45 20.44
N ASP A 210 -0.15 -23.80 21.42
CA ASP A 210 0.08 -24.09 22.84
C ASP A 210 -0.92 -25.15 23.34
N SER A 211 -2.18 -25.03 22.92
CA SER A 211 -3.24 -26.00 23.18
C SER A 211 -4.35 -25.88 22.13
N LEU A 212 -5.44 -26.64 22.28
CA LEU A 212 -6.57 -26.58 21.36
C LEU A 212 -7.16 -25.16 21.33
N GLY A 213 -7.10 -24.54 20.15
CA GLY A 213 -7.59 -23.19 19.92
C GLY A 213 -6.77 -22.07 20.56
N ALA A 214 -5.55 -22.34 21.03
CA ALA A 214 -4.66 -21.36 21.62
C ALA A 214 -3.31 -21.36 20.91
N TYR A 215 -2.92 -20.20 20.40
CA TYR A 215 -1.71 -19.99 19.62
C TYR A 215 -0.91 -18.82 20.17
N THR A 216 0.41 -18.92 20.10
CA THR A 216 1.33 -17.83 20.36
C THR A 216 2.01 -17.42 19.05
N VAL A 217 2.03 -16.12 18.77
CA VAL A 217 2.77 -15.54 17.63
C VAL A 217 3.80 -14.57 18.19
N ASN A 218 5.06 -14.74 17.80
CA ASN A 218 6.16 -13.90 18.25
C ASN A 218 6.54 -12.88 17.18
N PHE A 219 6.94 -11.69 17.63
CA PHE A 219 7.39 -10.59 16.80
C PHE A 219 8.85 -10.23 17.11
N SER A 220 9.51 -9.59 16.16
CA SER A 220 10.90 -9.11 16.30
C SER A 220 11.03 -7.87 17.17
N GLN A 221 9.92 -7.21 17.52
CA GLN A 221 9.87 -5.96 18.28
C GLN A 221 8.66 -5.94 19.24
N ASN A 222 8.66 -5.00 20.20
CA ASN A 222 7.50 -4.76 21.06
C ASN A 222 6.33 -4.23 20.21
N MET A 223 5.16 -4.82 20.41
CA MET A 223 3.92 -4.56 19.67
C MET A 223 2.82 -3.99 20.59
N GLU A 224 3.15 -3.60 21.82
CA GLU A 224 2.18 -2.98 22.75
C GLU A 224 1.53 -1.74 22.14
N GLY A 225 0.20 -1.66 22.29
CA GLY A 225 -0.62 -0.58 21.72
C GLY A 225 -1.11 -0.85 20.29
N CYS A 226 -0.64 -1.92 19.64
CA CYS A 226 -1.15 -2.34 18.35
C CYS A 226 -2.42 -3.19 18.49
N ALA A 227 -3.24 -3.22 17.44
CA ALA A 227 -4.44 -4.04 17.34
C ALA A 227 -4.20 -5.22 16.39
N ILE A 228 -4.74 -6.40 16.73
CA ILE A 228 -4.69 -7.58 15.87
C ILE A 228 -6.07 -7.86 15.30
N GLN A 229 -6.11 -8.06 13.98
CA GLN A 229 -7.25 -8.65 13.30
C GLN A 229 -6.91 -10.07 12.89
N VAL A 230 -7.75 -11.02 13.28
CA VAL A 230 -7.59 -12.44 12.94
C VAL A 230 -8.71 -12.87 12.01
N THR A 231 -8.35 -13.53 10.92
CA THR A 231 -9.30 -14.07 9.93
C THR A 231 -9.03 -15.55 9.75
N ALA A 232 -9.94 -16.42 10.16
CA ALA A 232 -9.79 -17.86 9.95
C ALA A 232 -10.38 -18.30 8.60
N GLU A 233 -9.89 -19.43 8.07
CA GLU A 233 -10.32 -19.98 6.78
C GLU A 233 -11.70 -20.64 6.80
N THR A 234 -12.25 -20.93 7.99
CA THR A 234 -13.53 -21.61 8.19
C THR A 234 -14.37 -20.90 9.24
N SER A 235 -15.67 -21.18 9.34
CA SER A 235 -16.54 -20.60 10.38
C SER A 235 -15.97 -20.84 11.78
N PHE A 236 -15.67 -19.75 12.48
CA PHE A 236 -14.97 -19.77 13.76
C PHE A 236 -15.53 -18.70 14.70
N TYR A 237 -15.26 -18.88 15.99
CA TYR A 237 -15.42 -17.87 17.01
C TYR A 237 -14.03 -17.45 17.49
N SER A 238 -13.66 -16.17 17.33
CA SER A 238 -12.48 -15.63 18.00
C SER A 238 -12.80 -15.42 19.48
N GLY A 239 -12.14 -16.16 20.36
CA GLY A 239 -12.19 -15.95 21.80
C GLY A 239 -11.50 -14.66 22.25
N GLY A 240 -10.65 -14.11 21.38
CA GLY A 240 -9.93 -12.86 21.58
C GLY A 240 -8.50 -12.97 21.06
N SER A 241 -7.82 -11.84 21.02
CA SER A 241 -6.38 -11.75 20.78
C SER A 241 -5.81 -10.69 21.71
N GLU A 242 -4.66 -10.96 22.29
CA GLU A 242 -3.97 -10.04 23.19
C GLU A 242 -2.50 -9.94 22.79
N ILE A 243 -1.97 -8.72 22.78
CA ILE A 243 -0.53 -8.47 22.61
C ILE A 243 0.08 -8.16 23.97
N ILE A 244 1.16 -8.86 24.30
CA ILE A 244 1.95 -8.64 25.51
C ILE A 244 3.41 -8.53 25.09
N GLY A 245 3.99 -7.32 25.20
CA GLY A 245 5.33 -7.06 24.71
C GLY A 245 5.50 -7.44 23.24
N ASN A 246 6.38 -8.40 22.96
CA ASN A 246 6.72 -8.85 21.60
C ASN A 246 6.02 -10.16 21.18
N HIS A 247 4.96 -10.60 21.85
CA HIS A 247 4.18 -11.75 21.42
C HIS A 247 2.68 -11.49 21.51
N ALA A 248 1.91 -12.23 20.72
CA ALA A 248 0.46 -12.22 20.73
C ALA A 248 -0.10 -13.60 21.07
N ALA A 249 -1.01 -13.62 22.04
CA ALA A 249 -1.84 -14.77 22.33
C ALA A 249 -3.12 -14.68 21.49
N ILE A 250 -3.39 -15.72 20.71
CA ILE A 250 -4.55 -15.81 19.82
C ILE A 250 -5.43 -16.97 20.25
N TYR A 251 -6.71 -16.69 20.50
CA TYR A 251 -7.69 -17.69 20.89
C TYR A 251 -8.74 -17.85 19.79
N LEU A 252 -8.72 -18.99 19.11
CA LEU A 252 -9.63 -19.33 18.02
C LEU A 252 -10.34 -20.63 18.34
N ARG A 253 -11.66 -20.66 18.14
CA ARG A 253 -12.46 -21.86 18.36
C ARG A 253 -13.28 -22.12 17.11
N ASN A 254 -12.97 -23.20 16.39
CA ASN A 254 -13.88 -23.71 15.37
C ASN A 254 -14.96 -24.56 16.07
N VAL A 255 -16.23 -24.34 15.72
CA VAL A 255 -17.33 -25.21 16.13
C VAL A 255 -17.70 -26.06 14.91
N THR A 256 -17.33 -27.33 14.93
CA THR A 256 -17.72 -28.26 13.87
C THR A 256 -19.24 -28.47 13.87
N ALA A 257 -19.80 -28.98 12.76
CA ALA A 257 -21.22 -29.33 12.68
C ALA A 257 -21.68 -30.35 13.76
N ALA A 258 -20.74 -31.07 14.38
CA ALA A 258 -20.97 -32.01 15.48
C ALA A 258 -20.82 -31.37 16.88
N GLY A 259 -20.58 -30.05 16.98
CA GLY A 259 -20.39 -29.34 18.25
C GLY A 259 -19.02 -29.54 18.90
N ALA A 260 -18.09 -30.23 18.24
CA ALA A 260 -16.73 -30.42 18.73
C ALA A 260 -15.85 -29.20 18.42
N TYR A 261 -14.98 -28.86 19.37
CA TYR A 261 -13.97 -27.80 19.23
C TYR A 261 -12.81 -28.28 18.36
N GLY A 262 -12.40 -27.46 17.40
CA GLY A 262 -11.31 -27.75 16.48
C GLY A 262 -10.39 -26.55 16.24
N ASP A 263 -9.18 -26.87 15.77
CA ASP A 263 -8.20 -25.92 15.26
C ASP A 263 -8.49 -25.60 13.79
N THR A 264 -8.05 -24.43 13.33
CA THR A 264 -8.20 -24.02 11.93
C THR A 264 -7.01 -23.16 11.50
N ASN A 265 -6.76 -23.12 10.19
CA ASN A 265 -5.81 -22.17 9.63
C ASN A 265 -6.37 -20.75 9.75
N PHE A 266 -5.50 -19.78 9.97
CA PHE A 266 -5.89 -18.39 10.04
C PHE A 266 -4.79 -17.47 9.54
N SER A 267 -5.20 -16.30 9.08
CA SER A 267 -4.31 -15.16 8.88
C SER A 267 -4.49 -14.16 10.00
N LEU A 268 -3.43 -13.43 10.31
CA LEU A 268 -3.49 -12.26 11.17
C LEU A 268 -2.92 -11.06 10.44
N THR A 269 -3.42 -9.89 10.82
CA THR A 269 -2.84 -8.59 10.46
C THR A 269 -2.78 -7.75 11.73
N VAL A 270 -1.67 -7.05 11.92
CA VAL A 270 -1.44 -6.17 13.07
C VAL A 270 -1.34 -4.73 12.58
N THR A 271 -2.08 -3.85 13.24
CA THR A 271 -2.09 -2.41 12.97
C THR A 271 -1.57 -1.66 14.19
N CYS A 272 -0.51 -0.88 13.98
CA CYS A 272 0.02 0.13 14.87
C CYS A 272 -0.06 1.46 14.10
#